data_AF-A0AAE9NR69-F1
#
_entry.id   AF-A0AAE9NR69-F1
#
_cell.length_a   1.000
_cell.length_b   1.000
_cell.length_c   1.000
_cell.angle_alpha   90.00
_cell.angle_beta   90.00
_cell.angle_gamma   90.00
#
_symmetry.space_group_name_H-M   'P 1'
#
loop_
_entity.id
_entity.type
_entity.pdbx_description
1 polymer ?
#
loop_
_entity_poly.entity_id
_entity_poly.type
_entity_poly.pdbx_seq_one_letter_code
_entity_poly.pdbx_strand_id
1 'polypeptide(L)'
;MDDFIKSCEKAPRINTMANFFSNTASGEGNKPYKDVKSAANEPSFYQHRPPKNAYFICTPFFMVDKKITEDKKYKVFDDGFDIIIEDTTFQMYSPDRDAQIKFTIKLLKKDGLFIFTEKFKCDKDEYLAREIQKDMSFKRRFFTEEQLDSKRNDVLRVMSTNEVTIEGMKETLDKYFKYKAIYWNSGNFYSIVASSSERKIKQFLSLFSKPCIPSEYVYCDLPKYL
;
A
#
# COMPACT_ATOMS: atom_id res chain seq x y z
N MET A 1 -12.57 17.88 6.11
CA MET A 1 -12.63 16.47 6.57
C MET A 1 -13.77 15.76 5.85
N ASP A 2 -14.95 16.35 5.84
CA ASP A 2 -16.14 15.82 5.15
C ASP A 2 -15.93 15.62 3.64
N ASP A 3 -15.23 16.53 2.95
CA ASP A 3 -14.98 16.38 1.51
C ASP A 3 -14.02 15.22 1.18
N PHE A 4 -13.05 14.96 2.06
CA PHE A 4 -12.16 13.79 1.94
C PHE A 4 -12.92 12.49 2.15
N ILE A 5 -13.76 12.41 3.19
CA ILE A 5 -14.60 11.23 3.45
C ILE A 5 -15.55 10.99 2.27
N LYS A 6 -16.23 12.04 1.78
CA LYS A 6 -17.05 11.97 0.56
C LYS A 6 -16.26 11.48 -0.65
N SER A 7 -15.01 11.91 -0.83
CA SER A 7 -14.16 11.39 -1.92
C SER A 7 -13.80 9.92 -1.73
N CYS A 8 -13.55 9.46 -0.51
CA CYS A 8 -13.27 8.04 -0.22
C CYS A 8 -14.51 7.16 -0.40
N GLU A 9 -15.70 7.69 -0.09
CA GLU A 9 -16.97 7.02 -0.29
C GLU A 9 -17.35 6.92 -1.77
N LYS A 10 -17.04 7.96 -2.55
CA LYS A 10 -17.25 8.04 -4.00
C LYS A 10 -16.18 7.35 -4.83
N ALA A 11 -14.98 7.16 -4.26
CA ALA A 11 -13.94 6.40 -4.91
C ALA A 11 -14.54 5.07 -5.35
N PRO A 12 -14.20 4.58 -6.55
CA PRO A 12 -14.69 3.30 -7.02
C PRO A 12 -14.32 2.26 -5.97
N ARG A 13 -15.29 1.90 -5.14
CA ARG A 13 -15.18 0.68 -4.36
C ARG A 13 -15.03 -0.39 -5.41
N ILE A 14 -14.29 -1.40 -5.00
CA ILE A 14 -14.03 -2.61 -5.74
C ILE A 14 -15.29 -3.22 -6.37
N ASN A 15 -16.52 -2.75 -6.16
CA ASN A 15 -17.83 -3.20 -6.64
C ASN A 15 -17.94 -3.72 -8.09
N THR A 16 -17.19 -3.21 -9.09
CA THR A 16 -17.14 -3.83 -10.44
C THR A 16 -16.14 -4.99 -10.56
N MET A 17 -15.29 -5.13 -9.56
CA MET A 17 -14.23 -6.13 -9.38
C MET A 17 -14.30 -6.82 -8.01
N ALA A 18 -15.42 -6.72 -7.30
CA ALA A 18 -15.49 -7.12 -5.89
C ALA A 18 -15.34 -8.62 -5.82
N ASN A 19 -15.96 -9.30 -6.77
CA ASN A 19 -15.77 -10.72 -7.00
C ASN A 19 -14.34 -11.01 -7.44
N PHE A 20 -13.70 -10.24 -8.32
CA PHE A 20 -12.32 -10.53 -8.72
C PHE A 20 -11.33 -10.45 -7.55
N PHE A 21 -11.34 -9.36 -6.78
CA PHE A 21 -10.44 -9.19 -5.64
C PHE A 21 -10.87 -10.05 -4.45
N SER A 22 -12.17 -10.26 -4.21
CA SER A 22 -12.64 -11.20 -3.19
C SER A 22 -12.25 -12.61 -3.55
N ASN A 23 -12.43 -13.07 -4.80
CA ASN A 23 -12.02 -14.41 -5.24
C ASN A 23 -10.49 -14.58 -5.22
N THR A 24 -9.75 -13.51 -5.51
CA THR A 24 -8.28 -13.50 -5.42
C THR A 24 -7.80 -13.52 -3.96
N ALA A 25 -8.49 -12.81 -3.05
CA ALA A 25 -8.18 -12.73 -1.62
C ALA A 25 -8.74 -13.91 -0.80
N SER A 26 -9.84 -14.53 -1.25
CA SER A 26 -10.50 -15.70 -0.65
C SER A 26 -9.93 -17.03 -1.14
N GLY A 27 -9.06 -17.00 -2.16
CA GLY A 27 -8.39 -18.19 -2.69
C GLY A 27 -9.19 -18.97 -3.73
N GLU A 28 -10.28 -18.41 -4.27
CA GLU A 28 -11.08 -19.01 -5.34
C GLU A 28 -10.49 -18.80 -6.76
N GLY A 29 -9.41 -18.01 -6.92
CA GLY A 29 -8.63 -17.94 -8.18
C GLY A 29 -7.35 -17.09 -8.16
N ASN A 30 -6.34 -17.45 -8.98
CA ASN A 30 -5.09 -16.70 -9.27
C ASN A 30 -4.34 -16.09 -8.06
N LYS A 31 -3.96 -16.98 -7.15
CA LYS A 31 -3.23 -16.77 -5.88
C LYS A 31 -2.04 -15.78 -5.93
N PRO A 32 -2.09 -14.64 -5.22
CA PRO A 32 -0.92 -13.96 -4.68
C PRO A 32 -0.62 -14.48 -3.26
N TYR A 33 0.66 -14.55 -2.89
CA TYR A 33 1.15 -15.07 -1.60
C TYR A 33 0.91 -14.16 -0.38
N LYS A 34 0.02 -13.16 -0.47
CA LYS A 34 -0.19 -12.16 0.59
C LYS A 34 -1.69 -12.05 0.92
N ASP A 35 -2.06 -12.39 2.15
CA ASP A 35 -3.42 -12.28 2.67
C ASP A 35 -3.90 -10.82 2.68
N VAL A 36 -4.82 -10.47 1.78
CA VAL A 36 -5.48 -9.16 1.78
C VAL A 36 -6.54 -9.14 2.87
N LYS A 37 -6.48 -8.19 3.82
CA LYS A 37 -7.48 -8.10 4.90
C LYS A 37 -8.87 -7.75 4.36
N SER A 38 -9.65 -8.77 4.02
CA SER A 38 -11.07 -8.69 3.73
C SER A 38 -11.87 -9.40 4.82
N ALA A 39 -13.19 -9.19 4.88
CA ALA A 39 -14.05 -9.96 5.79
C ALA A 39 -13.88 -11.49 5.60
N ALA A 40 -13.53 -11.95 4.40
CA ALA A 40 -13.27 -13.36 4.11
C ALA A 40 -11.98 -13.90 4.78
N ASN A 41 -11.07 -13.02 5.19
CA ASN A 41 -9.79 -13.39 5.80
C ASN A 41 -9.86 -13.45 7.32
N GLU A 42 -10.92 -12.90 7.93
CA GLU A 42 -11.11 -12.92 9.38
C GLU A 42 -11.16 -14.35 9.96
N PRO A 43 -11.89 -15.32 9.35
CA PRO A 43 -11.88 -16.69 9.85
C PRO A 43 -10.49 -17.33 9.81
N SER A 44 -9.75 -17.14 8.71
CA SER A 44 -8.37 -17.65 8.56
C SER A 44 -7.44 -17.04 9.60
N PHE A 45 -7.53 -15.72 9.85
CA PHE A 45 -6.73 -15.05 10.86
C PHE A 45 -6.88 -15.69 12.23
N TYR A 46 -8.11 -15.96 12.68
CA TYR A 46 -8.36 -16.57 13.98
C TYR A 46 -8.10 -18.09 14.02
N GLN A 47 -8.29 -18.79 12.90
CA GLN A 47 -7.96 -20.22 12.79
C GLN A 47 -6.48 -20.49 13.07
N HIS A 48 -5.60 -19.60 12.64
CA HIS A 48 -4.15 -19.70 12.84
C HIS A 48 -3.67 -19.23 14.22
N ARG A 49 -4.59 -19.06 15.19
CA ARG A 49 -4.30 -18.73 16.60
C ARG A 49 -3.34 -17.53 16.70
N PRO A 50 -3.80 -16.34 16.31
CA PRO A 50 -2.96 -15.16 16.28
C PRO A 50 -2.45 -14.88 17.70
N PRO A 51 -1.27 -14.26 17.85
CA PRO A 51 -0.75 -13.89 19.16
C PRO A 51 -1.77 -13.10 19.97
N LYS A 52 -1.70 -13.18 21.30
CA LYS A 52 -2.68 -12.56 22.23
C LYS A 52 -3.02 -11.10 21.91
N ASN A 53 -2.05 -10.33 21.42
CA ASN A 53 -2.19 -8.90 21.14
C ASN A 53 -2.29 -8.59 19.63
N ALA A 54 -2.65 -9.57 18.81
CA ALA A 54 -2.89 -9.38 17.39
C ALA A 54 -4.41 -9.28 17.12
N TYR A 55 -4.80 -8.22 16.44
CA TYR A 55 -6.20 -7.86 16.24
C TYR A 55 -6.53 -7.74 14.75
N PHE A 56 -7.71 -8.23 14.38
CA PHE A 56 -8.28 -8.03 13.05
C PHE A 56 -9.36 -6.95 13.11
N ILE A 57 -9.16 -5.84 12.38
CA ILE A 57 -10.12 -4.73 12.29
C ILE A 57 -10.58 -4.63 10.84
N CYS A 58 -11.76 -5.17 10.55
CA CYS A 58 -12.37 -5.07 9.22
C CYS A 58 -13.18 -3.78 9.10
N THR A 59 -12.56 -2.71 8.61
CA THR A 59 -13.25 -1.44 8.36
C THR A 59 -12.48 -0.61 7.33
N PRO A 60 -13.13 0.28 6.55
CA PRO A 60 -12.40 1.24 5.73
C PRO A 60 -11.42 2.06 6.56
N PHE A 61 -10.25 2.39 6.03
CA PHE A 61 -9.20 3.06 6.82
C PHE A 61 -9.69 4.38 7.44
N PHE A 62 -10.60 5.10 6.76
CA PHE A 62 -11.19 6.35 7.24
C PHE A 62 -12.24 6.17 8.36
N MET A 63 -12.51 4.94 8.79
CA MET A 63 -13.38 4.61 9.93
C MET A 63 -12.63 3.91 11.06
N VAL A 64 -11.31 3.70 10.92
CA VAL A 64 -10.50 2.97 11.90
C VAL A 64 -10.47 3.69 13.25
N ASP A 65 -10.35 5.01 13.25
CA ASP A 65 -10.36 5.84 14.45
C ASP A 65 -11.66 5.66 15.26
N LYS A 66 -12.80 5.74 14.58
CA LYS A 66 -14.12 5.50 15.16
C LYS A 66 -14.23 4.07 15.69
N LYS A 67 -13.78 3.09 14.91
CA LYS A 67 -13.86 1.68 15.28
C LYS A 67 -13.02 1.35 16.52
N ILE A 68 -11.83 1.94 16.65
CA ILE A 68 -10.96 1.81 17.82
C ILE A 68 -11.61 2.44 19.05
N THR A 69 -12.19 3.64 18.89
CA THR A 69 -12.78 4.40 20.00
C THR A 69 -14.06 3.75 20.55
N GLU A 70 -14.90 3.18 19.70
CA GLU A 70 -16.20 2.61 20.09
C GLU A 70 -16.08 1.22 20.74
N ASP A 71 -15.06 0.44 20.39
CA ASP A 71 -14.94 -0.95 20.81
C ASP A 71 -13.87 -1.12 21.90
N LYS A 72 -14.32 -1.45 23.11
CA LYS A 72 -13.45 -1.57 24.31
C LYS A 72 -12.29 -2.55 24.11
N LYS A 73 -12.38 -3.53 23.20
CA LYS A 73 -11.29 -4.47 22.94
C LYS A 73 -10.08 -3.84 22.23
N TYR A 74 -10.26 -2.67 21.59
CA TYR A 74 -9.22 -1.96 20.86
C TYR A 74 -8.57 -0.81 21.64
N LYS A 75 -8.93 -0.63 22.92
CA LYS A 75 -8.32 0.39 23.80
C LYS A 75 -6.79 0.34 23.88
N VAL A 76 -6.19 -0.81 23.59
CA VAL A 76 -4.73 -0.96 23.49
C VAL A 76 -4.12 -0.04 22.43
N PHE A 77 -4.92 0.48 21.49
CA PHE A 77 -4.51 1.38 20.42
C PHE A 77 -4.87 2.86 20.67
N ASP A 78 -5.33 3.23 21.87
CA ASP A 78 -5.70 4.62 22.20
C ASP A 78 -4.53 5.60 22.03
N ASP A 79 -3.30 5.13 22.28
CA ASP A 79 -2.06 5.90 22.09
C ASP A 79 -1.56 5.90 20.63
N GLY A 80 -2.29 5.28 19.70
CA GLY A 80 -1.92 5.12 18.30
C GLY A 80 -0.92 3.99 18.04
N PHE A 81 -0.33 4.00 16.83
CA PHE A 81 0.55 2.95 16.32
C PHE A 81 1.99 3.44 16.21
N ASP A 82 2.94 2.58 16.57
CA ASP A 82 4.37 2.85 16.39
C ASP A 82 4.79 2.81 14.91
N ILE A 83 4.12 1.95 14.13
CA ILE A 83 4.32 1.78 12.70
C ILE A 83 2.95 1.67 12.04
N ILE A 84 2.72 2.46 10.99
CA ILE A 84 1.59 2.29 10.07
C ILE A 84 2.16 1.86 8.73
N ILE A 85 1.57 0.82 8.14
CA ILE A 85 1.90 0.33 6.80
C ILE A 85 0.66 0.53 5.94
N GLU A 86 0.79 1.42 4.96
CA GLU A 86 -0.08 1.52 3.82
C GLU A 86 0.51 0.63 2.72
N ASP A 87 -0.29 -0.34 2.25
CA ASP A 87 0.11 -1.33 1.26
C ASP A 87 -0.87 -1.27 0.09
N THR A 88 -0.54 -0.47 -0.92
CA THR A 88 -1.25 -0.30 -2.20
C THR A 88 -2.72 0.15 -2.08
N THR A 89 -3.10 0.70 -0.94
CA THR A 89 -4.44 1.12 -0.56
C THR A 89 -4.77 2.54 -1.06
N PHE A 90 -3.87 3.51 -0.89
CA PHE A 90 -4.13 4.92 -1.21
C PHE A 90 -4.39 5.16 -2.70
N GLN A 91 -3.62 4.49 -3.56
CA GLN A 91 -3.83 4.47 -5.01
C GLN A 91 -5.20 3.89 -5.44
N MET A 92 -5.92 3.18 -4.57
CA MET A 92 -7.27 2.70 -4.88
C MET A 92 -8.33 3.81 -4.78
N TYR A 93 -8.06 4.87 -4.02
CA TYR A 93 -9.06 5.90 -3.72
C TYR A 93 -8.94 7.12 -4.63
N SER A 94 -7.78 7.78 -4.60
CA SER A 94 -7.53 9.03 -5.31
C SER A 94 -6.02 9.31 -5.36
N PRO A 95 -5.55 10.28 -6.18
CA PRO A 95 -4.17 10.73 -6.14
C PRO A 95 -3.87 11.71 -4.98
N ASP A 96 -4.84 12.03 -4.12
CA ASP A 96 -4.69 13.03 -3.06
C ASP A 96 -3.97 12.46 -1.82
N ARG A 97 -2.65 12.27 -1.95
CA ARG A 97 -1.80 11.79 -0.85
C ARG A 97 -1.79 12.74 0.34
N ASP A 98 -1.97 14.04 0.13
CA ASP A 98 -1.97 15.01 1.23
C ASP A 98 -3.11 14.75 2.19
N ALA A 99 -4.35 14.66 1.69
CA ALA A 99 -5.51 14.38 2.52
C ALA A 99 -5.45 12.99 3.17
N GLN A 100 -5.00 11.98 2.41
CA GLN A 100 -4.87 10.60 2.89
C GLN A 100 -3.84 10.50 4.05
N ILE A 101 -2.66 11.09 3.87
CA ILE A 101 -1.60 11.10 4.91
C ILE A 101 -2.04 11.94 6.10
N LYS A 102 -2.60 13.13 5.89
CA LYS A 102 -3.10 14.00 6.95
C LYS A 102 -4.19 13.35 7.79
N PHE A 103 -5.02 12.52 7.19
CA PHE A 103 -6.01 11.73 7.90
C PHE A 103 -5.34 10.66 8.77
N THR A 104 -4.50 9.84 8.17
CA THR A 104 -3.94 8.63 8.81
C THR A 104 -2.86 8.95 9.84
N ILE A 105 -2.10 10.03 9.68
CA ILE A 105 -1.00 10.39 10.60
C ILE A 105 -1.48 10.66 12.04
N LYS A 106 -2.76 10.96 12.23
CA LYS A 106 -3.37 11.13 13.56
C LYS A 106 -3.34 9.85 14.40
N LEU A 107 -3.30 8.70 13.74
CA LEU A 107 -3.19 7.39 14.37
C LEU A 107 -1.72 6.98 14.59
N LEU A 108 -0.76 7.75 14.08
CA LEU A 108 0.66 7.47 14.23
C LEU A 108 1.17 8.12 15.52
N LYS A 109 1.87 7.35 16.35
CA LYS A 109 2.58 7.88 17.51
C LYS A 109 3.61 8.92 17.08
N LYS A 110 3.96 9.83 17.99
CA LYS A 110 5.09 10.74 17.80
C LYS A 110 6.33 9.94 17.42
N ASP A 111 7.04 10.42 16.39
CA ASP A 111 8.22 9.77 15.83
C ASP A 111 7.95 8.34 15.29
N GLY A 112 6.71 7.93 15.05
CA GLY A 112 6.39 6.64 14.43
C GLY A 112 6.97 6.52 13.01
N LEU A 113 6.91 5.31 12.45
CA LEU A 113 7.24 5.06 11.05
C LEU A 113 5.96 4.95 10.24
N PHE A 114 5.85 5.71 9.16
CA PHE A 114 4.81 5.50 8.16
C PHE A 114 5.46 4.92 6.91
N ILE A 115 5.04 3.70 6.55
CA ILE A 115 5.54 2.96 5.40
C ILE A 115 4.45 2.94 4.34
N PHE A 116 4.84 3.24 3.11
CA PHE A 116 3.99 3.24 1.93
C PHE A 116 4.54 2.22 0.94
N THR A 117 3.69 1.41 0.32
CA THR A 117 4.07 0.56 -0.81
C THR A 117 3.07 0.80 -1.92
N GLU A 118 3.49 1.47 -2.98
CA GLU A 118 2.59 1.94 -4.02
C GLU A 118 3.21 1.78 -5.41
N LYS A 119 2.35 1.83 -6.43
CA LYS A 119 2.77 1.97 -7.81
C LYS A 119 2.88 3.45 -8.16
N PHE A 120 4.03 3.85 -8.67
CA PHE A 120 4.33 5.24 -8.99
C PHE A 120 4.36 5.47 -10.50
N LYS A 121 3.89 6.65 -10.91
CA LYS A 121 4.07 7.15 -12.28
C LYS A 121 5.50 7.63 -12.46
N CYS A 122 6.01 7.41 -13.65
CA CYS A 122 7.25 7.98 -14.16
C CYS A 122 7.02 8.41 -15.62
N ASP A 123 8.11 8.65 -16.35
CA ASP A 123 8.04 8.88 -17.79
C ASP A 123 7.23 7.77 -18.48
N LYS A 124 6.47 8.14 -19.51
CA LYS A 124 5.51 7.23 -20.15
C LYS A 124 6.21 6.02 -20.78
N ASP A 125 7.34 6.24 -21.44
CA ASP A 125 8.04 5.19 -22.17
C ASP A 125 8.76 4.27 -21.19
N GLU A 126 9.36 4.84 -20.14
CA GLU A 126 9.95 4.09 -19.04
C GLU A 126 8.90 3.24 -18.30
N TYR A 127 7.76 3.84 -17.96
CA TYR A 127 6.66 3.16 -17.31
C TYR A 127 6.17 1.97 -18.14
N LEU A 128 5.97 2.19 -19.45
CA LEU A 128 5.52 1.15 -20.37
C LEU A 128 6.56 0.05 -20.53
N ALA A 129 7.84 0.38 -20.65
CA ALA A 129 8.92 -0.59 -20.71
C ALA A 129 8.94 -1.50 -19.47
N ARG A 130 8.74 -0.94 -18.27
CA ARG A 130 8.64 -1.68 -17.01
C ARG A 130 7.39 -2.58 -16.94
N GLU A 131 6.25 -2.12 -17.46
CA GLU A 131 5.04 -2.95 -17.55
C GLU A 131 5.22 -4.11 -18.53
N ILE A 132 5.83 -3.87 -19.69
CA ILE A 132 6.16 -4.89 -20.69
C ILE A 132 7.12 -5.92 -20.10
N GLN A 133 8.19 -5.47 -19.44
CA GLN A 133 9.16 -6.35 -18.78
C GLN A 133 8.42 -7.33 -17.86
N LYS A 134 7.62 -6.82 -16.93
CA LYS A 134 6.83 -7.61 -15.98
C LYS A 134 5.88 -8.60 -16.68
N ASP A 135 5.18 -8.15 -17.72
CA ASP A 135 4.21 -9.00 -18.42
C ASP A 135 4.92 -10.15 -19.15
N MET A 136 6.02 -9.86 -19.84
CA MET A 136 6.76 -10.82 -20.66
C MET A 136 7.58 -11.81 -19.82
N SER A 137 8.26 -11.33 -18.77
CA SER A 137 9.22 -12.13 -18.02
C SER A 137 8.58 -12.95 -16.90
N PHE A 138 7.47 -12.47 -16.32
CA PHE A 138 6.85 -13.05 -15.14
C PHE A 138 5.42 -13.48 -15.37
N LYS A 139 4.53 -12.59 -15.83
CA LYS A 139 3.10 -12.92 -15.88
C LYS A 139 2.74 -13.97 -16.93
N ARG A 140 3.45 -14.03 -18.07
CA ARG A 140 3.26 -15.09 -19.08
C ARG A 140 3.44 -16.52 -18.54
N ARG A 141 4.09 -16.69 -17.38
CA ARG A 141 4.21 -18.00 -16.71
C ARG A 141 2.88 -18.47 -16.10
N PHE A 142 1.93 -17.55 -15.88
CA PHE A 142 0.70 -17.79 -15.12
C PHE A 142 -0.58 -17.35 -15.84
N PHE A 143 -0.47 -16.48 -16.86
CA PHE A 143 -1.60 -15.90 -17.58
C PHE A 143 -1.44 -16.02 -19.09
N THR A 144 -2.55 -16.26 -19.78
CA THR A 144 -2.61 -16.21 -21.26
C THR A 144 -2.59 -14.77 -21.77
N GLU A 145 -2.29 -14.57 -23.05
CA GLU A 145 -2.31 -13.22 -23.66
C GLU A 145 -3.68 -12.57 -23.54
N GLU A 146 -4.77 -13.31 -23.79
CA GLU A 146 -6.15 -12.82 -23.63
C GLU A 146 -6.44 -12.34 -22.19
N GLN A 147 -5.96 -13.07 -21.18
CA GLN A 147 -6.12 -12.69 -19.78
C GLN A 147 -5.30 -11.45 -19.42
N LEU A 148 -4.13 -11.26 -20.04
CA LEU A 148 -3.31 -10.07 -19.84
C LEU A 148 -3.96 -8.84 -20.48
N ASP A 149 -4.54 -8.97 -21.67
CA ASP A 149 -5.18 -7.87 -22.37
C ASP A 149 -6.48 -7.44 -21.71
N SER A 150 -7.31 -8.37 -21.24
CA SER A 150 -8.49 -8.03 -20.42
C SER A 150 -8.10 -7.27 -19.15
N LYS A 151 -7.05 -7.71 -18.43
CA LYS A 151 -6.54 -7.00 -17.24
C LYS A 151 -6.07 -5.57 -17.54
N ARG A 152 -5.42 -5.35 -18.70
CA ARG A 152 -4.97 -4.01 -19.11
C ARG A 152 -6.15 -3.07 -19.37
N ASN A 153 -7.20 -3.57 -20.01
CA ASN A 153 -8.33 -2.76 -20.45
C ASN A 153 -9.30 -2.38 -19.32
N ASP A 154 -9.57 -3.28 -18.37
CA ASP A 154 -10.65 -3.09 -17.39
C ASP A 154 -10.20 -2.47 -16.06
N VAL A 155 -9.00 -2.82 -15.58
CA VAL A 155 -8.58 -2.57 -14.18
C VAL A 155 -7.57 -1.45 -14.08
N LEU A 156 -6.57 -1.48 -14.97
CA LEU A 156 -5.40 -0.61 -14.87
C LEU A 156 -5.69 0.82 -15.35
N ARG A 157 -6.72 1.03 -16.18
CA ARG A 157 -7.01 2.36 -16.74
C ARG A 157 -7.52 3.36 -15.70
N VAL A 158 -8.36 2.92 -14.76
CA VAL A 158 -8.87 3.79 -13.67
C VAL A 158 -7.87 3.87 -12.52
N MET A 159 -7.22 2.76 -12.17
CA MET A 159 -6.22 2.78 -11.08
C MET A 159 -4.98 3.61 -11.44
N SER A 160 -4.55 3.58 -12.69
CA SER A 160 -3.42 4.41 -13.14
C SER A 160 -3.70 5.90 -12.99
N THR A 161 -4.95 6.38 -12.99
CA THR A 161 -5.21 7.82 -12.76
C THR A 161 -4.88 8.25 -11.33
N ASN A 162 -4.87 7.34 -10.37
CA ASN A 162 -4.63 7.60 -8.94
C ASN A 162 -3.17 7.38 -8.49
N GLU A 163 -2.32 6.86 -9.38
CA GLU A 163 -0.88 6.77 -9.15
C GLU A 163 -0.26 8.19 -9.11
N VAL A 164 0.71 8.40 -8.23
CA VAL A 164 1.47 9.66 -8.09
C VAL A 164 2.92 9.47 -8.52
N THR A 165 3.66 10.56 -8.74
CA THR A 165 5.12 10.49 -8.98
C THR A 165 5.87 10.39 -7.65
N ILE A 166 7.13 9.93 -7.69
CA ILE A 166 8.00 9.90 -6.50
C ILE A 166 8.22 11.32 -5.98
N GLU A 167 8.40 12.29 -6.88
CA GLU A 167 8.57 13.71 -6.54
C GLU A 167 7.34 14.27 -5.85
N GLY A 168 6.13 14.01 -6.37
CA GLY A 168 4.88 14.47 -5.74
C GLY A 168 4.62 13.82 -4.38
N MET A 169 5.00 12.55 -4.22
CA MET A 169 4.95 11.89 -2.91
C MET A 169 5.98 12.49 -1.94
N LYS A 170 7.21 12.77 -2.39
CA LYS A 170 8.24 13.45 -1.59
C LYS A 170 7.74 14.81 -1.10
N GLU A 171 7.23 15.66 -1.99
CA GLU A 171 6.69 16.98 -1.66
C GLU A 171 5.54 16.90 -0.64
N THR A 172 4.71 15.87 -0.75
CA THR A 172 3.65 15.62 0.22
C THR A 172 4.23 15.22 1.58
N LEU A 173 5.19 14.29 1.59
CA LEU A 173 5.84 13.83 2.83
C LEU A 173 6.68 14.93 3.51
N ASP A 174 7.25 15.88 2.75
CA ASP A 174 7.95 17.07 3.27
C ASP A 174 7.08 17.89 4.24
N LYS A 175 5.76 17.85 4.09
CA LYS A 175 4.83 18.58 4.98
C LYS A 175 4.66 17.92 6.35
N TYR A 176 4.95 16.62 6.47
CA TYR A 176 4.60 15.81 7.64
C TYR A 176 5.81 15.15 8.32
N PHE A 177 6.89 14.89 7.56
CA PHE A 177 8.03 14.11 8.01
C PHE A 177 9.38 14.72 7.61
N LYS A 178 10.32 14.72 8.56
CA LYS A 178 11.67 15.24 8.34
C LYS A 178 12.56 14.29 7.53
N TYR A 179 12.38 12.99 7.69
CA TYR A 179 13.23 11.97 7.06
C TYR A 179 12.36 10.98 6.29
N LYS A 180 12.76 10.66 5.06
CA LYS A 180 12.17 9.58 4.27
C LYS A 180 13.19 8.93 3.36
N ALA A 181 12.97 7.67 3.04
CA ALA A 181 13.80 6.92 2.12
C ALA A 181 12.99 5.86 1.38
N ILE A 182 13.34 5.66 0.10
CA ILE A 182 13.00 4.45 -0.63
C ILE A 182 13.91 3.34 -0.12
N TYR A 183 13.34 2.23 0.34
CA TYR A 183 14.11 1.06 0.80
C TYR A 183 13.86 -0.19 -0.03
N TRP A 184 12.89 -0.15 -0.95
CA TRP A 184 12.57 -1.25 -1.85
C TRP A 184 11.99 -0.71 -3.16
N ASN A 185 12.32 -1.37 -4.28
CA ASN A 185 11.75 -1.10 -5.60
C ASN A 185 11.73 -2.38 -6.45
N SER A 186 10.64 -2.58 -7.19
CA SER A 186 10.54 -3.59 -8.25
C SER A 186 9.62 -3.08 -9.37
N GLY A 187 10.19 -2.77 -10.53
CA GLY A 187 9.45 -2.16 -11.64
C GLY A 187 8.86 -0.80 -11.24
N ASN A 188 7.55 -0.64 -11.44
CA ASN A 188 6.82 0.59 -11.08
C ASN A 188 6.41 0.65 -9.59
N PHE A 189 6.72 -0.37 -8.79
CA PHE A 189 6.37 -0.38 -7.36
C PHE A 189 7.56 0.06 -6.50
N TYR A 190 7.29 0.88 -5.50
CA TYR A 190 8.29 1.37 -4.55
C TYR A 190 7.74 1.28 -3.13
N SER A 191 8.62 1.00 -2.18
CA SER A 191 8.32 1.19 -0.75
C SER A 191 9.13 2.33 -0.16
N ILE A 192 8.41 3.27 0.45
CA ILE A 192 8.97 4.46 1.11
C ILE A 192 8.68 4.36 2.60
N VAL A 193 9.69 4.60 3.42
CA VAL A 193 9.52 4.82 4.86
C VAL A 193 9.68 6.31 5.18
N ALA A 194 8.83 6.85 6.05
CA ALA A 194 8.88 8.23 6.52
C ALA A 194 8.79 8.31 8.04
N SER A 195 9.52 9.25 8.64
CA SER A 195 9.49 9.54 10.08
C SER A 195 10.06 10.92 10.39
N SER A 196 9.73 11.45 11.56
CA SER A 196 10.37 12.65 12.11
C SER A 196 11.58 12.34 13.00
N SER A 197 11.88 11.05 13.23
CA SER A 197 13.05 10.60 13.98
C SER A 197 14.13 10.00 13.09
N GLU A 198 15.28 10.69 13.03
CA GLU A 198 16.46 10.23 12.30
C GLU A 198 16.94 8.87 12.80
N ARG A 199 16.96 8.70 14.13
CA ARG A 199 17.40 7.48 14.80
C ARG A 199 16.56 6.29 14.36
N LYS A 200 15.22 6.44 14.34
CA LYS A 200 14.32 5.35 13.95
C LYS A 200 14.42 5.02 12.46
N ILE A 201 14.55 6.01 11.59
CA ILE A 201 14.81 5.78 10.15
C ILE A 201 16.12 5.01 9.95
N LYS A 202 17.22 5.46 10.56
CA LYS A 202 18.52 4.78 10.45
C LYS A 202 18.46 3.36 10.99
N GLN A 203 17.85 3.17 12.16
CA GLN A 203 17.65 1.85 12.74
C GLN A 203 16.83 0.95 11.81
N PHE A 204 15.69 1.42 11.31
CA PHE A 204 14.85 0.66 10.37
C PHE A 204 15.63 0.26 9.11
N LEU A 205 16.31 1.21 8.47
CA LEU A 205 17.08 0.95 7.25
C LEU A 205 18.25 -0.03 7.48
N SER A 206 18.86 -0.01 8.67
CA SER A 206 19.94 -0.95 9.02
C SER A 206 19.49 -2.41 9.18
N LEU A 207 18.19 -2.66 9.32
CA LEU A 207 17.64 -4.02 9.42
C LEU A 207 17.55 -4.73 8.06
N PHE A 208 17.66 -3.99 6.96
CA PHE A 208 17.53 -4.58 5.62
C PHE A 208 18.88 -5.10 5.12
N SER A 209 18.89 -6.36 4.71
CA SER A 209 19.92 -6.90 3.83
C SER A 209 19.69 -6.44 2.39
N LYS A 210 20.58 -6.83 1.47
CA LYS A 210 20.34 -6.63 0.03
C LYS A 210 18.96 -7.20 -0.35
N PRO A 211 18.15 -6.46 -1.14
CA PRO A 211 16.85 -6.94 -1.59
C PRO A 211 16.97 -8.27 -2.33
N CYS A 212 16.11 -9.23 -1.99
CA CYS A 212 16.00 -10.51 -2.71
C CYS A 212 15.06 -10.33 -3.92
N ILE A 213 15.49 -9.53 -4.89
CA ILE A 213 14.76 -9.23 -6.13
C ILE A 213 15.76 -9.38 -7.28
N PRO A 214 15.35 -9.93 -8.44
CA PRO A 214 16.21 -9.91 -9.61
C PRO A 214 16.59 -8.48 -9.99
N SER A 215 17.87 -8.26 -10.27
CA SER A 215 18.44 -6.92 -10.47
C SER A 215 17.79 -6.15 -11.62
N GLU A 216 17.26 -6.85 -12.62
CA GLU A 216 16.58 -6.24 -13.76
C GLU A 216 15.27 -5.51 -13.40
N TYR A 217 14.72 -5.75 -12.21
CA TYR A 217 13.53 -5.00 -11.72
C TYR A 217 13.90 -3.85 -10.78
N VAL A 218 15.17 -3.62 -10.48
CA VAL A 218 15.62 -2.56 -9.57
C VAL A 218 16.05 -1.34 -10.38
N TYR A 219 15.38 -0.21 -10.15
CA TYR A 219 15.52 1.03 -10.92
C TYR A 219 16.10 2.20 -10.11
N CYS A 220 16.63 1.94 -8.91
CA CYS A 220 17.38 2.93 -8.13
C CYS A 220 18.31 2.25 -7.13
N ASP A 221 19.37 2.96 -6.73
CA ASP A 221 20.24 2.52 -5.63
C ASP A 221 19.48 2.61 -4.30
N LEU A 222 19.57 1.54 -3.50
CA LEU A 222 18.81 1.40 -2.25
C LEU A 222 19.75 1.29 -1.03
N PRO A 223 19.42 1.95 0.10
CA PRO A 223 18.30 2.89 0.26
C PRO A 223 18.58 4.25 -0.39
N LYS A 224 17.55 4.89 -0.96
CA LYS A 224 17.62 6.26 -1.50
C LYS A 224 16.86 7.22 -0.60
N TYR A 225 17.57 8.14 0.04
CA TYR A 225 16.93 9.24 0.78
C TYR A 225 16.21 10.19 -0.18
N LEU A 226 15.04 10.66 0.24
CA LEU A 226 14.18 11.58 -0.51
C LEU A 226 14.18 12.97 0.13
#